data_AF-A0A9P7VD92-F1
#
_entry.id   AF-A0A9P7VD92-F1
#
_cell.length_a   1.000
_cell.length_b   1.000
_cell.length_c   1.000
_cell.angle_alpha   90.00
_cell.angle_beta   90.00
_cell.angle_gamma   90.00
#
_symmetry.space_group_name_H-M   'P 1'
#
loop_
_entity.id
_entity.type
_entity.pdbx_description
1 polymer ?
#
loop_
_entity_poly.entity_id
_entity_poly.type
_entity_poly.pdbx_seq_one_letter_code
_entity_poly.pdbx_strand_id
1 'polypeptide(L)'
;MTRQDHLGKGKQVSPFDALIAGSISGGAARMLSAPLDTIKIRLQLQTNRYKERINPWQMAQNIIKGEGITALWKGNVPAEALYVLYGAIQFSSYTYLNNQFNRLNLNPSAQTLLIGTISGVISTALTYPFDLLRTRMAANSQPGFVSVSSVSRTIMKEHGLKGFYLGFVPATVSIASYSGIMFCTYEWAREFSLRFQKEVPFVEGFCGFIAGTVSKGATFPLDTIRKRTQVQKIKISLVEMAKRILRVQ
;
A
#
# COMPACT_ATOMS: atom_id res chain seq x y z
N MET A 1 36.63 -27.48 -2.24
CA MET A 1 35.46 -27.67 -1.36
C MET A 1 34.42 -26.62 -1.72
N THR A 2 33.53 -26.99 -2.63
CA THR A 2 32.46 -26.16 -3.16
C THR A 2 31.39 -26.02 -2.07
N ARG A 3 31.18 -24.81 -1.57
CA ARG A 3 30.08 -24.50 -0.63
C ARG A 3 28.77 -24.92 -1.30
N GLN A 4 28.14 -25.99 -0.81
CA GLN A 4 26.82 -26.41 -1.27
C GLN A 4 25.87 -25.22 -1.09
N ASP A 5 25.36 -24.70 -2.20
CA ASP A 5 24.52 -23.51 -2.22
C ASP A 5 23.09 -23.90 -1.83
N HIS A 6 22.70 -23.58 -0.61
CA HIS A 6 21.45 -24.02 0.05
C HIS A 6 20.19 -23.34 -0.53
N LEU A 7 20.34 -22.36 -1.44
CA LEU A 7 19.28 -21.44 -1.87
C LEU A 7 18.71 -21.72 -3.27
N GLY A 8 19.07 -22.86 -3.90
CA GLY A 8 18.38 -23.33 -5.11
C GLY A 8 18.39 -22.37 -6.31
N LYS A 9 19.37 -21.47 -6.40
CA LYS A 9 19.57 -20.59 -7.56
C LYS A 9 19.91 -21.45 -8.79
N GLY A 10 18.90 -21.78 -9.59
CA GLY A 10 19.04 -22.57 -10.81
C GLY A 10 17.92 -23.59 -11.07
N LYS A 11 17.04 -23.86 -10.09
CA LYS A 11 15.82 -24.64 -10.38
C LYS A 11 14.81 -23.71 -11.04
N GLN A 12 14.42 -24.01 -12.28
CA GLN A 12 13.27 -23.38 -12.92
C GLN A 12 12.02 -23.80 -12.16
N VAL A 13 11.56 -22.96 -11.23
CA VAL A 13 10.27 -23.14 -10.57
C VAL A 13 9.20 -22.73 -11.57
N SER A 14 8.17 -23.56 -11.74
CA SER A 14 7.03 -23.21 -12.59
C SER A 14 6.45 -21.87 -12.13
N PRO A 15 6.12 -20.92 -13.04
CA PRO A 15 5.48 -19.66 -12.66
C PRO A 15 4.22 -19.87 -11.81
N PHE A 16 3.53 -21.00 -12.00
CA PHE A 16 2.36 -21.37 -11.22
C PHE A 16 2.71 -21.77 -9.77
N ASP A 17 3.77 -22.56 -9.57
CA ASP A 17 4.23 -22.94 -8.23
C ASP A 17 4.75 -21.72 -7.45
N ALA A 18 5.47 -20.83 -8.14
CA ALA A 18 5.92 -19.56 -7.57
C ALA A 18 4.74 -18.66 -7.19
N LEU A 19 3.69 -18.61 -8.01
CA LEU A 19 2.47 -17.86 -7.73
C LEU A 19 1.73 -18.42 -6.50
N ILE A 20 1.59 -19.75 -6.39
CA ILE A 20 0.95 -20.39 -5.24
C ILE A 20 1.76 -20.16 -3.96
N ALA A 21 3.07 -20.42 -4.00
CA ALA A 21 3.95 -20.23 -2.84
C ALA A 21 3.96 -18.76 -2.40
N GLY A 22 4.04 -17.83 -3.36
CA GLY A 22 3.95 -16.39 -3.10
C GLY A 22 2.60 -15.97 -2.51
N SER A 23 1.49 -16.53 -3.00
CA SER A 23 0.15 -16.23 -2.49
C SER A 23 -0.08 -16.77 -1.08
N ILE A 24 0.37 -17.99 -0.79
CA ILE A 24 0.26 -18.59 0.56
C ILE A 24 1.13 -17.81 1.54
N SER A 25 2.39 -17.54 1.19
CA SER A 25 3.30 -16.76 2.03
C SER A 25 2.78 -15.34 2.26
N GLY A 26 2.33 -14.66 1.21
CA GLY A 26 1.72 -13.33 1.28
C GLY A 26 0.46 -13.30 2.15
N GLY A 27 -0.43 -14.29 1.98
CA GLY A 27 -1.64 -14.43 2.79
C GLY A 27 -1.34 -14.69 4.26
N ALA A 28 -0.35 -15.53 4.58
CA ALA A 28 0.07 -15.77 5.96
C ALA A 28 0.67 -14.51 6.61
N ALA A 29 1.58 -13.83 5.90
CA ALA A 29 2.14 -12.56 6.36
C ALA A 29 1.04 -11.53 6.64
N ARG A 30 -0.03 -11.54 5.83
CA ARG A 30 -1.16 -10.65 6.00
C ARG A 30 -2.14 -11.00 7.07
N MET A 31 -2.39 -12.27 7.29
CA MET A 31 -3.16 -12.69 8.45
C MET A 31 -2.55 -12.15 9.74
N LEU A 32 -1.21 -12.11 9.81
CA LEU A 32 -0.47 -11.56 10.95
C LEU A 32 -0.46 -10.02 10.98
N SER A 33 -0.33 -9.35 9.83
CA SER A 33 -0.24 -7.88 9.79
C SER A 33 -1.59 -7.16 9.75
N ALA A 34 -2.69 -7.84 9.40
CA ALA A 34 -4.01 -7.24 9.22
C ALA A 34 -4.56 -6.49 10.46
N PRO A 35 -4.37 -6.98 11.70
CA PRO A 35 -4.76 -6.24 12.89
C PRO A 35 -4.14 -4.84 12.97
N LEU A 36 -2.85 -4.73 12.65
CA LEU A 36 -2.12 -3.46 12.66
C LEU A 36 -2.63 -2.52 11.57
N ASP A 37 -2.97 -3.06 10.40
CA ASP A 37 -3.55 -2.27 9.32
C ASP A 37 -4.93 -1.72 9.68
N THR A 38 -5.79 -2.50 10.33
CA THR A 38 -7.11 -2.04 10.78
C THR A 38 -6.99 -0.93 11.83
N ILE A 39 -6.10 -1.11 12.81
CA ILE A 39 -5.81 -0.09 13.83
C ILE A 39 -5.29 1.19 13.15
N LYS A 40 -4.32 1.07 12.24
CA LYS A 40 -3.74 2.20 11.50
C LYS A 40 -4.80 2.95 10.69
N ILE A 41 -5.65 2.24 9.96
CA ILE A 41 -6.72 2.86 9.16
C ILE A 41 -7.64 3.67 10.07
N ARG A 42 -8.10 3.10 11.19
CA ARG A 42 -9.00 3.81 12.12
C ARG A 42 -8.34 5.02 12.76
N LEU A 43 -7.05 4.94 13.12
CA LEU A 43 -6.29 6.08 13.62
C LEU A 43 -6.20 7.20 12.57
N GLN A 44 -5.93 6.87 11.31
CA GLN A 44 -5.86 7.86 10.21
C GLN A 44 -7.20 8.56 9.97
N LEU A 45 -8.31 7.86 10.23
CA LEU A 45 -9.66 8.38 10.09
C LEU A 45 -10.12 9.27 11.25
N GLN A 46 -9.38 9.32 12.37
CA GLN A 46 -9.76 10.16 13.50
C GLN A 46 -9.74 11.64 13.11
N THR A 47 -10.90 12.29 13.24
CA THR A 47 -11.06 13.73 12.99
C THR A 47 -10.97 14.56 14.26
N ASN A 48 -10.77 13.95 15.43
CA ASN A 48 -10.68 14.66 16.70
C ASN A 48 -9.48 15.63 16.72
N ARG A 49 -9.63 16.71 17.51
CA ARG A 49 -8.53 17.62 17.84
C ARG A 49 -7.35 16.84 18.41
N TYR A 50 -6.13 17.34 18.23
CA TYR A 50 -4.91 16.61 18.59
C TYR A 50 -4.92 16.08 20.04
N LYS A 51 -5.42 16.89 21.00
CA LYS A 51 -5.49 16.53 22.42
C LYS A 51 -6.50 15.42 22.75
N GLU A 52 -7.43 15.12 21.83
CA GLU A 52 -8.49 14.12 21.99
C GLU A 52 -8.24 12.87 21.13
N ARG A 53 -7.05 12.77 20.53
CA ARG A 53 -6.66 11.58 19.76
C ARG A 53 -6.30 10.45 20.70
N ILE A 54 -6.84 9.28 20.41
CA ILE A 54 -6.53 8.08 21.18
C ILE A 54 -5.25 7.46 20.64
N ASN A 55 -4.47 6.84 21.52
CA ASN A 55 -3.26 6.15 21.09
C ASN A 55 -3.59 4.79 20.42
N PRO A 56 -2.63 4.17 19.71
CA PRO A 56 -2.88 2.90 19.01
C PRO A 56 -3.35 1.77 19.93
N TRP A 57 -2.89 1.75 21.17
CA TRP A 57 -3.28 0.74 22.16
C TRP A 57 -4.74 0.90 22.57
N GLN A 58 -5.17 2.12 22.88
CA GLN A 58 -6.57 2.45 23.18
C GLN A 58 -7.47 2.13 22.00
N MET A 59 -7.04 2.43 20.77
CA MET A 59 -7.79 2.05 19.56
C MET A 59 -7.98 0.53 19.49
N ALA A 60 -6.91 -0.26 19.71
CA ALA A 60 -7.01 -1.72 19.72
C ALA A 60 -7.97 -2.23 20.80
N GLN A 61 -7.88 -1.69 22.02
CA GLN A 61 -8.78 -2.04 23.12
C GLN A 61 -10.24 -1.71 22.80
N ASN A 62 -10.50 -0.55 22.20
CA ASN A 62 -11.84 -0.13 21.82
C ASN A 62 -12.45 -1.04 20.75
N ILE A 63 -11.66 -1.47 19.75
CA ILE A 63 -12.10 -2.43 18.73
C ILE A 63 -12.47 -3.76 19.39
N ILE A 64 -11.58 -4.31 20.23
CA ILE A 64 -11.78 -5.63 20.84
C ILE A 64 -13.00 -5.62 21.77
N LYS A 65 -13.14 -4.58 22.61
CA LYS A 65 -14.25 -4.48 23.58
C LYS A 65 -15.59 -4.13 22.92
N GLY A 66 -15.59 -3.29 21.88
CA GLY A 66 -16.82 -2.81 21.25
C GLY A 66 -17.35 -3.72 20.14
N GLU A 67 -16.47 -4.36 19.38
CA GLU A 67 -16.85 -5.10 18.16
C GLU A 67 -16.40 -6.55 18.16
N GLY A 68 -15.57 -6.94 19.13
CA GLY A 68 -14.97 -8.27 19.23
C GLY A 68 -13.61 -8.38 18.55
N ILE A 69 -12.88 -9.45 18.88
CA ILE A 69 -11.51 -9.68 18.39
C ILE A 69 -11.43 -9.84 16.86
N THR A 70 -12.46 -10.44 16.24
CA THR A 70 -12.51 -10.66 14.80
C THR A 70 -12.61 -9.36 14.00
N ALA A 71 -13.01 -8.25 14.64
CA ALA A 71 -13.09 -6.94 14.00
C ALA A 71 -11.71 -6.42 13.56
N LEU A 72 -10.61 -6.89 14.15
CA LEU A 72 -9.24 -6.57 13.75
C LEU A 72 -8.91 -7.04 12.31
N TRP A 73 -9.65 -8.01 11.77
CA TRP A 73 -9.48 -8.52 10.40
C TRP A 73 -10.54 -7.99 9.41
N LYS A 74 -11.33 -6.97 9.79
CA LYS A 74 -12.29 -6.36 8.87
C LYS A 74 -11.61 -5.80 7.64
N GLY A 75 -12.04 -6.28 6.47
CA GLY A 75 -11.46 -5.89 5.19
C GLY A 75 -10.24 -6.70 4.77
N ASN A 76 -9.87 -7.78 5.48
CA ASN A 76 -8.74 -8.59 5.07
C ASN A 76 -8.97 -9.30 3.72
N VAL A 77 -10.18 -9.80 3.45
CA VAL A 77 -10.51 -10.46 2.16
C VAL A 77 -10.26 -9.56 0.94
N PRO A 78 -10.83 -8.34 0.85
CA PRO A 78 -10.50 -7.44 -0.26
C PRO A 78 -9.05 -6.96 -0.21
N ALA A 79 -8.41 -6.96 0.96
CA ALA A 79 -6.97 -6.72 1.04
C ALA A 79 -6.20 -7.84 0.33
N GLU A 80 -6.40 -9.12 0.63
CA GLU A 80 -5.67 -10.20 -0.06
C GLU A 80 -5.83 -10.13 -1.58
N ALA A 81 -7.07 -9.99 -2.05
CA ALA A 81 -7.36 -9.83 -3.48
C ALA A 81 -6.61 -8.64 -4.08
N LEU A 82 -6.59 -7.49 -3.40
CA LEU A 82 -5.85 -6.31 -3.82
C LEU A 82 -4.37 -6.64 -4.06
N TYR A 83 -3.67 -7.31 -3.16
CA TYR A 83 -2.23 -7.47 -3.29
C TYR A 83 -1.82 -8.55 -4.28
N VAL A 84 -2.58 -9.64 -4.36
CA VAL A 84 -2.37 -10.66 -5.39
C VAL A 84 -2.54 -10.03 -6.78
N LEU A 85 -3.65 -9.30 -7.00
CA LEU A 85 -3.91 -8.64 -8.28
C LEU A 85 -2.90 -7.52 -8.55
N TYR A 86 -2.54 -6.73 -7.54
CA TYR A 86 -1.58 -5.64 -7.69
C TYR A 86 -0.22 -6.17 -8.13
N GLY A 87 0.29 -7.22 -7.49
CA GLY A 87 1.56 -7.84 -7.87
C GLY A 87 1.55 -8.38 -9.29
N ALA A 88 0.49 -9.11 -9.67
CA ALA A 88 0.35 -9.68 -11.01
C ALA A 88 0.29 -8.60 -12.10
N ILE A 89 -0.54 -7.57 -11.91
CA ILE A 89 -0.72 -6.47 -12.87
C ILE A 89 0.54 -5.62 -12.94
N GLN A 90 1.19 -5.33 -11.81
CA GLN A 90 2.39 -4.50 -11.78
C GLN A 90 3.53 -5.19 -12.50
N PHE A 91 3.76 -6.47 -12.21
CA PHE A 91 4.82 -7.24 -12.86
C PHE A 91 4.58 -7.36 -14.38
N SER A 92 3.34 -7.66 -14.77
CA SER A 92 2.96 -7.78 -16.19
C SER A 92 3.13 -6.44 -16.92
N SER A 93 2.63 -5.35 -16.32
CA SER A 93 2.74 -4.00 -16.88
C SER A 93 4.19 -3.53 -16.95
N TYR A 94 4.98 -3.79 -15.91
CA TYR A 94 6.41 -3.47 -15.86
C TYR A 94 7.16 -4.20 -16.98
N THR A 95 6.94 -5.51 -17.14
CA THR A 95 7.60 -6.32 -18.18
C THR A 95 7.23 -5.84 -19.58
N TYR A 96 5.94 -5.58 -19.81
CA TYR A 96 5.47 -5.05 -21.09
C TYR A 96 6.11 -3.70 -21.42
N LEU A 97 6.08 -2.75 -20.47
CA LEU A 97 6.66 -1.42 -20.65
C LEU A 97 8.19 -1.49 -20.83
N ASN A 98 8.89 -2.33 -20.07
CA ASN A 98 10.34 -2.48 -20.19
C ASN A 98 10.75 -2.98 -21.59
N ASN A 99 10.01 -3.94 -22.16
CA ASN A 99 10.27 -4.42 -23.51
C ASN A 99 10.05 -3.35 -24.59
N GLN A 100 9.10 -2.43 -24.38
CA GLN A 100 8.86 -1.31 -25.31
C GLN A 100 9.90 -0.19 -25.15
N PHE A 101 10.23 0.18 -23.91
CA PHE A 101 11.14 1.29 -23.60
C PHE A 101 12.62 0.95 -23.78
N ASN A 102 13.00 -0.33 -23.77
CA ASN A 102 14.35 -0.76 -24.15
C ASN A 102 14.76 -0.32 -25.57
N ARG A 103 13.78 0.07 -26.41
CA ARG A 103 14.03 0.62 -27.75
C ARG A 103 14.36 2.11 -27.76
N LEU A 104 14.21 2.81 -26.64
CA LEU A 104 14.31 4.28 -26.54
C LEU A 104 15.64 4.80 -25.96
N ASN A 105 16.62 3.92 -25.67
CA ASN A 105 17.96 4.27 -25.17
C ASN A 105 17.99 5.34 -24.05
N LEU A 106 17.06 5.22 -23.09
CA LEU A 106 17.02 6.12 -21.92
C LEU A 106 18.08 5.71 -20.88
N ASN A 107 18.39 6.62 -19.96
CA ASN A 107 19.23 6.29 -18.80
C ASN A 107 18.56 5.14 -17.99
N PRO A 108 19.28 4.04 -17.67
CA PRO A 108 18.72 2.87 -16.99
C PRO A 108 17.97 3.18 -15.69
N SER A 109 18.48 4.12 -14.88
CA SER A 109 17.87 4.46 -13.59
C SER A 109 16.59 5.27 -13.77
N ALA A 110 16.57 6.20 -14.73
CA ALA A 110 15.37 6.97 -15.07
C ALA A 110 14.30 6.10 -15.74
N GLN A 111 14.70 5.17 -16.60
CA GLN A 111 13.80 4.20 -17.22
C GLN A 111 13.13 3.32 -16.16
N THR A 112 13.90 2.80 -15.20
CA THR A 112 13.37 1.97 -14.10
C THR A 112 12.35 2.74 -13.26
N LEU A 113 12.65 4.01 -12.93
CA LEU A 113 11.74 4.88 -12.18
C LEU A 113 10.43 5.15 -12.94
N LEU A 114 10.53 5.52 -14.22
CA LEU A 114 9.36 5.83 -15.06
C LEU A 114 8.47 4.61 -15.24
N ILE A 115 9.05 3.47 -15.62
CA ILE A 115 8.30 2.24 -15.82
C ILE A 115 7.71 1.75 -14.51
N GLY A 116 8.47 1.80 -13.40
CA GLY A 116 7.99 1.44 -12.07
C GLY A 116 6.81 2.31 -11.63
N THR A 117 6.87 3.61 -11.91
CA THR A 117 5.78 4.54 -11.58
C THR A 117 4.55 4.31 -12.45
N ILE A 118 4.70 4.20 -13.77
CA ILE A 118 3.58 3.97 -14.70
C ILE A 118 2.90 2.62 -14.41
N SER A 119 3.67 1.55 -14.27
CA SER A 119 3.14 0.22 -13.91
C SER A 119 2.43 0.24 -12.55
N GLY A 120 2.97 0.97 -11.57
CA GLY A 120 2.35 1.17 -10.26
C GLY A 120 1.01 1.92 -10.35
N VAL A 121 0.91 2.93 -11.21
CA VAL A 121 -0.34 3.70 -11.44
C VAL A 121 -1.38 2.84 -12.15
N ILE A 122 -1.01 2.09 -13.20
CA ILE A 122 -1.91 1.17 -13.90
C ILE A 122 -2.46 0.12 -12.93
N SER A 123 -1.58 -0.49 -12.14
CA SER A 123 -1.94 -1.49 -11.14
C SER A 123 -2.89 -0.92 -10.10
N THR A 124 -2.59 0.29 -9.60
CA THR A 124 -3.45 0.99 -8.66
C THR A 124 -4.80 1.29 -9.24
N ALA A 125 -4.89 1.73 -10.50
CA ALA A 125 -6.16 2.03 -11.15
C ALA A 125 -7.05 0.79 -11.23
N LEU A 126 -6.50 -0.34 -11.65
CA LEU A 126 -7.26 -1.59 -11.80
C LEU A 126 -7.64 -2.21 -10.45
N THR A 127 -6.79 -2.10 -9.44
CA THR A 127 -7.08 -2.68 -8.12
C THR A 127 -7.73 -1.71 -7.13
N TYR A 128 -7.96 -0.45 -7.53
CA TYR A 128 -8.49 0.60 -6.66
C TYR A 128 -9.81 0.22 -5.96
N PRO A 129 -10.78 -0.44 -6.62
CA PRO A 129 -12.02 -0.86 -5.95
C PRO A 129 -11.78 -1.72 -4.71
N PHE A 130 -10.77 -2.60 -4.72
CA PHE A 130 -10.43 -3.44 -3.58
C PHE A 130 -9.78 -2.65 -2.43
N ASP A 131 -8.95 -1.65 -2.75
CA ASP A 131 -8.39 -0.75 -1.72
C ASP A 131 -9.48 0.10 -1.06
N LEU A 132 -10.47 0.56 -1.82
CA LEU A 132 -11.63 1.26 -1.27
C LEU A 132 -12.45 0.35 -0.34
N LEU A 133 -12.77 -0.86 -0.79
CA LEU A 133 -13.54 -1.84 -0.01
C LEU A 133 -12.84 -2.19 1.30
N ARG A 134 -11.54 -2.50 1.24
CA ARG A 134 -10.69 -2.72 2.41
C ARG A 134 -10.81 -1.57 3.41
N THR A 135 -10.65 -0.34 2.93
CA THR A 135 -10.65 0.85 3.78
C THR A 135 -12.01 1.10 4.42
N ARG A 136 -13.10 0.98 3.66
CA ARG A 136 -14.47 1.15 4.19
C ARG A 136 -14.86 0.06 5.17
N MET A 137 -14.44 -1.18 4.94
CA MET A 137 -14.68 -2.28 5.87
C MET A 137 -13.90 -2.12 7.17
N ALA A 138 -12.61 -1.75 7.09
CA ALA A 138 -11.80 -1.48 8.28
C ALA A 138 -12.30 -0.26 9.07
N ALA A 139 -12.86 0.74 8.38
CA ALA A 139 -13.49 1.92 8.99
C ALA A 139 -14.85 1.62 9.65
N ASN A 140 -15.49 0.50 9.33
CA ASN A 140 -16.82 0.18 9.84
C ASN A 140 -16.76 -0.30 11.29
N SER A 141 -17.29 0.53 12.20
CA SER A 141 -17.35 0.26 13.64
C SER A 141 -18.57 -0.54 14.11
N GLN A 142 -19.45 -0.98 13.20
CA GLN A 142 -20.62 -1.76 13.59
C GLN A 142 -20.21 -3.17 14.05
N PRO A 143 -20.75 -3.68 15.16
CA PRO A 143 -20.48 -5.05 15.60
C PRO A 143 -20.98 -6.06 14.58
N GLY A 144 -20.24 -7.15 14.38
CA GLY A 144 -20.60 -8.24 13.46
C GLY A 144 -19.79 -8.30 12.15
N PHE A 145 -20.07 -9.35 11.37
CA PHE A 145 -19.37 -9.61 10.12
C PHE A 145 -19.83 -8.65 9.02
N VAL A 146 -18.87 -7.93 8.45
CA VAL A 146 -19.12 -7.06 7.30
C VAL A 146 -18.84 -7.85 6.03
N SER A 147 -19.87 -8.12 5.24
CA SER A 147 -19.69 -8.78 3.94
C SER A 147 -19.16 -7.81 2.89
N VAL A 148 -18.24 -8.28 2.05
CA VAL A 148 -17.73 -7.51 0.90
C VAL A 148 -18.88 -7.17 -0.06
N SER A 149 -19.80 -8.11 -0.29
CA SER A 149 -20.91 -7.93 -1.22
C SER A 149 -21.92 -6.89 -0.73
N SER A 150 -22.17 -6.81 0.59
CA SER A 150 -23.08 -5.81 1.15
C SER A 150 -22.50 -4.41 1.01
N VAL A 151 -21.22 -4.22 1.34
CA VAL A 151 -20.53 -2.93 1.18
C VAL A 151 -20.48 -2.51 -0.29
N SER A 152 -20.12 -3.41 -1.20
CA SER A 152 -20.12 -3.15 -2.65
C SER A 152 -21.50 -2.74 -3.16
N ARG A 153 -22.56 -3.43 -2.73
CA ARG A 153 -23.94 -3.10 -3.12
C ARG A 153 -24.36 -1.73 -2.58
N THR A 154 -24.00 -1.38 -1.35
CA THR A 154 -24.25 -0.05 -0.77
C THR A 154 -23.55 1.04 -1.57
N ILE A 155 -22.26 0.85 -1.92
CA ILE A 155 -21.51 1.81 -2.76
C ILE A 155 -22.19 2.00 -4.11
N MET A 156 -22.59 0.90 -4.75
CA MET A 156 -23.25 0.94 -6.06
C MET A 156 -24.58 1.70 -5.99
N LYS A 157 -25.37 1.51 -4.93
CA LYS A 157 -26.64 2.20 -4.75
C LYS A 157 -26.47 3.70 -4.46
N GLU A 158 -25.49 4.08 -3.63
CA GLU A 158 -25.30 5.48 -3.21
C GLU A 158 -24.58 6.34 -4.26
N HIS A 159 -23.58 5.79 -4.95
CA HIS A 159 -22.66 6.57 -5.80
C HIS A 159 -22.36 5.93 -7.17
N GLY A 160 -22.95 4.78 -7.46
CA GLY A 160 -22.67 4.02 -8.68
C GLY A 160 -21.21 3.60 -8.82
N LEU A 161 -20.77 3.38 -10.07
CA LEU A 161 -19.40 2.96 -10.39
C LEU A 161 -18.34 4.00 -9.99
N LYS A 162 -18.67 5.30 -10.06
CA LYS A 162 -17.76 6.38 -9.66
C LYS A 162 -17.43 6.35 -8.16
N GLY A 163 -18.32 5.79 -7.34
CA GLY A 163 -18.10 5.59 -5.91
C GLY A 163 -16.89 4.74 -5.59
N PHE A 164 -16.58 3.75 -6.43
CA PHE A 164 -15.42 2.86 -6.24
C PHE A 164 -14.07 3.56 -6.41
N TYR A 165 -14.04 4.74 -7.04
CA TYR A 165 -12.83 5.52 -7.33
C TYR A 165 -12.67 6.78 -6.47
N LEU A 166 -13.41 6.88 -5.36
CA LEU A 166 -13.26 7.98 -4.41
C LEU A 166 -11.88 7.96 -3.76
N GLY A 167 -11.14 9.08 -3.87
CA GLY A 167 -9.76 9.21 -3.38
C GLY A 167 -8.68 8.76 -4.37
N PHE A 168 -9.03 8.43 -5.62
CA PHE A 168 -8.04 7.97 -6.61
C PHE A 168 -6.97 9.02 -6.92
N VAL A 169 -7.36 10.30 -7.05
CA VAL A 169 -6.39 11.40 -7.29
C VAL A 169 -5.34 11.50 -6.17
N PRO A 170 -5.70 11.63 -4.88
CA PRO A 170 -4.69 11.63 -3.82
C PRO A 170 -3.88 10.32 -3.78
N ALA A 171 -4.48 9.19 -4.15
CA ALA A 171 -3.75 7.92 -4.24
C ALA A 171 -2.63 7.94 -5.29
N THR A 172 -2.92 8.41 -6.50
CA THR A 172 -1.93 8.50 -7.59
C THR A 172 -0.83 9.49 -7.24
N VAL A 173 -1.17 10.64 -6.65
CA VAL A 173 -0.18 11.63 -6.19
C VAL A 173 0.71 11.05 -5.10
N SER A 174 0.14 10.37 -4.08
CA SER A 174 0.91 9.67 -3.05
C SER A 174 1.91 8.68 -3.65
N ILE A 175 1.50 7.90 -4.65
CA ILE A 175 2.34 6.88 -5.28
C ILE A 175 3.48 7.53 -6.06
N ALA A 176 3.18 8.53 -6.89
CA ALA A 176 4.20 9.22 -7.67
C ALA A 176 5.25 9.88 -6.75
N SER A 177 4.81 10.56 -5.69
CA SER A 177 5.70 11.15 -4.69
C SER A 177 6.50 10.09 -3.93
N TYR A 178 5.87 8.98 -3.55
CA TYR A 178 6.55 7.88 -2.86
C TYR A 178 7.64 7.26 -3.72
N SER A 179 7.35 6.93 -4.98
CA SER A 179 8.32 6.34 -5.90
C SER A 179 9.51 7.27 -6.15
N GLY A 180 9.26 8.58 -6.33
CA GLY A 180 10.32 9.55 -6.53
C GLY A 180 11.25 9.69 -5.31
N ILE A 181 10.69 9.87 -4.12
CA ILE A 181 11.50 10.01 -2.88
C ILE A 181 12.25 8.71 -2.58
N MET A 182 11.59 7.56 -2.75
CA MET A 182 12.20 6.25 -2.52
C MET A 182 13.40 6.04 -3.43
N PHE A 183 13.24 6.35 -4.72
CA PHE A 183 14.31 6.23 -5.69
C PHE A 183 15.48 7.17 -5.38
N CYS A 184 15.22 8.47 -5.14
CA CYS A 184 16.28 9.42 -4.80
C CYS A 184 17.03 9.02 -3.53
N THR A 185 16.30 8.59 -2.49
CA THR A 185 16.91 8.17 -1.22
C THR A 185 17.69 6.86 -1.37
N TYR A 186 17.19 5.94 -2.19
CA TYR A 186 17.87 4.68 -2.48
C TYR A 186 19.17 4.89 -3.25
N GLU A 187 19.16 5.70 -4.31
CA GLU A 187 20.36 6.00 -5.09
C GLU A 187 21.41 6.71 -4.23
N TRP A 188 21.00 7.67 -3.40
CA TRP A 188 21.91 8.32 -2.44
C TRP A 188 22.49 7.33 -1.42
N ALA A 189 21.65 6.47 -0.84
CA ALA A 189 22.07 5.47 0.14
C ALA A 189 22.99 4.41 -0.49
N ARG A 190 22.74 4.04 -1.76
CA ARG A 190 23.55 3.10 -2.53
C ARG A 190 24.91 3.71 -2.88
N GLU A 191 24.94 4.96 -3.34
CA GLU A 191 26.19 5.67 -3.64
C GLU A 191 27.05 5.82 -2.38
N PHE A 192 26.43 6.18 -1.25
CA PHE A 192 27.09 6.19 0.05
C PHE A 192 27.66 4.80 0.38
N SER A 193 26.86 3.73 0.27
CA SER A 193 27.34 2.36 0.50
C SER A 193 28.55 1.98 -0.36
N LEU A 194 28.55 2.33 -1.64
CA LEU A 194 29.64 2.01 -2.57
C LEU A 194 30.93 2.76 -2.20
N ARG A 195 30.83 3.99 -1.70
CA ARG A 195 31.98 4.80 -1.25
C ARG A 195 32.64 4.26 0.01
N PHE A 196 31.90 3.58 0.89
CA PHE A 196 32.42 3.11 2.19
C PHE A 196 32.90 1.66 2.21
N GLN A 197 32.89 0.94 1.07
CA GLN A 197 33.58 -0.34 0.79
C GLN A 197 33.79 -1.31 1.98
N LYS A 198 32.78 -1.48 2.84
CA LYS A 198 32.73 -2.61 3.77
C LYS A 198 31.64 -3.53 3.26
N GLU A 199 32.01 -4.79 3.00
CA GLU A 199 31.09 -5.91 2.81
C GLU A 199 30.31 -6.16 4.11
N VAL A 200 29.48 -5.20 4.52
CA VAL A 200 28.51 -5.45 5.55
C VAL A 200 27.41 -6.26 4.86
N PRO A 201 27.12 -7.50 5.30
CA PRO A 201 25.98 -8.22 4.77
C PRO A 201 24.72 -7.38 5.02
N PHE A 202 23.78 -7.39 4.08
CA PHE A 202 22.48 -6.69 4.18
C PHE A 202 22.50 -5.15 4.00
N VAL A 203 23.57 -4.53 3.50
CA VAL A 203 23.56 -3.06 3.27
C VAL A 203 22.44 -2.60 2.36
N GLU A 204 22.18 -3.32 1.25
CA GLU A 204 21.06 -3.01 0.37
C GLU A 204 19.71 -3.06 1.11
N GLY A 205 19.57 -3.97 2.09
CA GLY A 205 18.40 -4.05 2.96
C GLY A 205 18.25 -2.84 3.88
N PHE A 206 19.35 -2.36 4.48
CA PHE A 206 19.36 -1.14 5.29
C PHE A 206 19.08 0.12 4.47
N CYS A 207 19.70 0.24 3.29
CA CYS A 207 19.44 1.33 2.34
C CYS A 207 17.95 1.35 1.95
N GLY A 208 17.38 0.17 1.63
CA GLY A 208 15.96 0.02 1.34
C GLY A 208 15.07 0.40 2.53
N PHE A 209 15.45 0.03 3.76
CA PHE A 209 14.72 0.37 4.98
C PHE A 209 14.71 1.87 5.26
N ILE A 210 15.88 2.54 5.17
CA ILE A 210 16.01 3.99 5.35
C ILE A 210 15.20 4.71 4.28
N ALA A 211 15.38 4.34 3.00
CA ALA A 211 14.64 4.92 1.88
C ALA A 211 13.13 4.76 2.06
N GLY A 212 12.67 3.57 2.46
CA GLY A 212 11.26 3.30 2.74
C GLY A 212 10.70 4.15 3.89
N THR A 213 11.46 4.29 4.98
CA THR A 213 11.05 5.05 6.17
C THR A 213 10.96 6.54 5.87
N VAL A 214 11.97 7.12 5.21
CA VAL A 214 11.98 8.53 4.80
C VAL A 214 10.84 8.82 3.83
N SER A 215 10.67 7.96 2.82
CA SER A 215 9.60 8.11 1.82
C SER A 215 8.22 8.03 2.45
N LYS A 216 8.01 7.10 3.39
CA LYS A 216 6.74 7.01 4.12
C LYS A 216 6.52 8.16 5.08
N GLY A 217 7.56 8.66 5.75
CA GLY A 217 7.47 9.87 6.57
C GLY A 217 6.99 11.08 5.76
N ALA A 218 7.60 11.31 4.59
CA ALA A 218 7.25 12.41 3.71
C ALA A 218 5.85 12.27 3.08
N THR A 219 5.43 11.04 2.74
CA THR A 219 4.14 10.78 2.07
C THR A 219 2.98 10.49 3.02
N PHE A 220 3.23 10.36 4.32
CA PHE A 220 2.20 10.04 5.32
C PHE A 220 1.01 11.03 5.35
N PRO A 221 1.21 12.35 5.21
CA PRO A 221 0.09 13.29 5.14
C PRO A 221 -0.83 13.03 3.94
N LEU A 222 -0.25 12.71 2.77
CA LEU A 222 -1.01 12.39 1.57
C LEU A 222 -1.78 11.06 1.72
N ASP A 223 -1.15 10.05 2.32
CA ASP A 223 -1.81 8.77 2.63
C ASP A 223 -2.99 8.98 3.59
N THR A 224 -2.88 9.89 4.55
CA THR A 224 -3.98 10.25 5.46
C THR A 224 -5.12 10.94 4.73
N ILE A 225 -4.83 11.90 3.83
CA ILE A 225 -5.84 12.56 2.98
C ILE A 225 -6.57 11.54 2.11
N ARG A 226 -5.82 10.62 1.46
CA ARG A 226 -6.39 9.53 0.66
C ARG A 226 -7.38 8.71 1.49
N LYS A 227 -6.95 8.20 2.65
CA LYS A 227 -7.78 7.31 3.48
C LYS A 227 -9.04 8.02 4.00
N ARG A 228 -8.96 9.30 4.35
CA ARG A 228 -10.13 10.11 4.71
C ARG A 228 -11.08 10.32 3.54
N THR A 229 -10.57 10.57 2.33
CA THR A 229 -11.40 10.73 1.13
C THR A 229 -12.13 9.42 0.76
N GLN A 230 -11.49 8.26 0.98
CA GLN A 230 -12.05 6.94 0.69
C GLN A 230 -13.28 6.59 1.54
N VAL A 231 -13.32 7.07 2.78
CA VAL A 231 -14.42 6.80 3.73
C VAL A 231 -15.53 7.85 3.66
N GLN A 232 -15.24 9.05 3.13
CA GLN A 232 -16.26 10.08 2.98
C GLN A 232 -17.31 9.72 1.91
N LYS A 233 -18.55 10.16 2.18
CA LYS A 233 -19.69 10.04 1.26
C LYS A 233 -19.71 11.13 0.18
N ILE A 234 -18.85 12.15 0.27
CA ILE A 234 -18.84 13.28 -0.65
C ILE A 234 -17.45 13.37 -1.31
N LYS A 235 -17.43 13.64 -2.62
CA LYS A 235 -16.21 13.89 -3.37
C LYS A 235 -15.67 15.28 -3.02
N ILE A 236 -14.63 15.33 -2.18
CA ILE A 236 -13.94 16.57 -1.80
C ILE A 236 -12.62 16.68 -2.58
N SER A 237 -12.27 17.88 -3.02
CA SER A 237 -10.97 18.16 -3.64
C SER A 237 -9.83 17.92 -2.65
N LEU A 238 -8.68 17.47 -3.14
CA LEU A 238 -7.47 17.23 -2.34
C LEU A 238 -7.08 18.46 -1.51
N VAL A 239 -7.15 19.65 -2.13
CA VAL A 239 -6.83 20.93 -1.50
C VAL A 239 -7.82 21.26 -0.37
N GLU A 240 -9.10 21.01 -0.60
CA GLU A 240 -10.15 21.27 0.38
C GLU A 240 -10.04 20.31 1.57
N MET A 241 -9.68 19.05 1.32
CA MET A 241 -9.40 18.11 2.40
C MET A 241 -8.16 18.49 3.20
N ALA A 242 -7.08 18.91 2.54
CA ALA A 242 -5.87 19.39 3.22
C ALA A 242 -6.18 20.59 4.13
N LYS A 243 -6.96 21.58 3.63
CA LYS A 243 -7.41 22.73 4.42
C LYS A 243 -8.24 22.32 5.64
N ARG A 244 -9.14 21.35 5.50
CA ARG A 244 -9.93 20.82 6.63
C ARG A 244 -9.07 20.15 7.69
N ILE A 245 -8.01 19.45 7.30
CA ILE A 245 -7.08 18.83 8.26
C ILE A 245 -6.30 19.91 9.02
N LEU A 246 -5.80 20.93 8.32
CA LEU A 246 -5.02 22.03 8.92
C LEU A 246 -5.87 22.91 9.86
N ARG A 247 -7.17 23.08 9.60
CA ARG A 247 -8.08 23.82 10.48
C ARG A 247 -8.45 23.10 11.79
N VAL A 248 -8.15 21.81 11.89
CA VAL A 248 -8.47 20.96 13.05
C VAL A 248 -7.26 20.80 13.99
N GLN A 249 -6.09 21.27 13.58
CA GLN A 249 -4.90 21.41 14.43
C GLN A 249 -5.03 22.62 15.34
#